data_AF-A0AAW9BDU9-F1
#
_entry.id   AF-A0AAW9BDU9-F1
#
_cell.length_a   1.000
_cell.length_b   1.000
_cell.length_c   1.000
_cell.angle_alpha   90.00
_cell.angle_beta   90.00
_cell.angle_gamma   90.00
#
_symmetry.space_group_name_H-M   'P 1'
#
loop_
_entity.id
_entity.type
_entity.pdbx_description
1 polymer ?
#
loop_
_entity_poly.entity_id
_entity_poly.type
_entity_poly.pdbx_seq_one_letter_code
_entity_poly.pdbx_strand_id
1 'polypeptide(L)'
;MPLTPPKQFKHYEELIDILIERGMVIDNRERAIRKLAQVGYYRLSGFWYPARVIERDESYQPIQCEHLKRPKRLNHFQQGTEFDQVFNLYLFDTKLRLAMLDGLERIEIFVRSVIAHELGRGKKKQPGTG
;
A
#
# COMPACT_ATOMS: atom_id res chain seq x y z
N MET A 1 23.42 -22.84 8.26
CA MET A 1 23.21 -21.40 8.02
C MET A 1 22.74 -20.77 9.32
N PRO A 2 23.44 -19.77 9.89
CA PRO A 2 22.93 -19.05 11.06
C PRO A 2 21.71 -18.22 10.63
N LEU A 3 20.66 -18.22 11.45
CA LEU A 3 19.49 -17.37 11.26
C LEU A 3 19.94 -15.91 11.25
N THR A 4 19.54 -15.15 10.25
CA THR A 4 19.78 -13.71 10.20
C THR A 4 19.07 -13.08 11.39
N PRO A 5 19.73 -12.23 12.19
CA PRO A 5 19.09 -11.61 13.35
C PRO A 5 17.86 -10.82 12.90
N PRO A 6 16.78 -10.83 13.70
CA PRO A 6 15.58 -10.07 13.39
C PRO A 6 15.94 -8.60 13.20
N LYS A 7 15.33 -7.98 12.18
CA LYS A 7 15.59 -6.58 11.82
C LYS A 7 15.41 -5.71 13.07
N GLN A 8 16.48 -5.05 13.50
CA GLN A 8 16.47 -4.23 14.71
C GLN A 8 15.39 -3.15 14.63
N PHE A 9 14.70 -2.95 15.74
CA PHE A 9 13.76 -1.84 15.89
C PHE A 9 14.52 -0.53 15.72
N LYS A 10 13.97 0.38 14.91
CA LYS A 10 14.53 1.70 14.67
C LYS A 10 13.54 2.76 15.11
N HIS A 11 14.03 3.81 15.75
CA HIS A 11 13.21 4.96 16.13
C HIS A 11 12.77 5.74 14.88
N TYR A 12 11.66 6.47 14.98
CA TYR A 12 11.11 7.19 13.83
C TYR A 12 12.08 8.22 13.25
N GLU A 13 12.91 8.84 14.08
CA GLU A 13 13.98 9.74 13.65
C GLU A 13 15.01 9.02 12.76
N GLU A 14 15.51 7.87 13.21
CA GLU A 14 16.45 7.06 12.44
C GLU A 14 15.85 6.57 11.12
N LEU A 15 14.54 6.26 11.12
CA LEU A 15 13.84 5.90 9.88
C LEU A 15 13.77 7.06 8.89
N ILE A 16 13.60 8.28 9.39
CA ILE A 16 13.64 9.49 8.56
C ILE A 16 15.06 9.74 8.05
N ASP A 17 16.09 9.56 8.88
CA ASP A 17 17.49 9.64 8.44
C ASP A 17 17.79 8.70 7.29
N ILE A 18 17.36 7.44 7.40
CA ILE A 18 17.53 6.45 6.32
C ILE A 18 16.83 6.89 5.02
N LEU A 19 15.68 7.56 5.11
CA LEU A 19 14.99 8.05 3.92
C LEU A 19 15.77 9.19 3.26
N ILE A 20 16.31 10.11 4.06
CA ILE A 20 17.14 11.23 3.58
C ILE A 20 18.45 10.70 2.97
N GLU A 21 19.15 9.79 3.66
CA GLU A 21 20.37 9.14 3.17
C GLU A 21 20.16 8.42 1.82
N ARG A 22 18.96 7.88 1.61
CA ARG A 22 18.59 7.23 0.35
C ARG A 22 18.18 8.21 -0.75
N GLY A 23 18.14 9.51 -0.47
CA GLY A 23 17.84 10.56 -1.43
C GLY A 23 16.39 11.05 -1.44
N MET A 24 15.60 10.77 -0.40
CA MET A 24 14.25 11.34 -0.26
C MET A 24 14.33 12.78 0.26
N VAL A 25 13.65 13.70 -0.42
CA VAL A 25 13.51 15.09 0.00
C VAL A 25 12.46 15.19 1.11
N ILE A 26 12.84 15.80 2.23
CA ILE A 26 11.98 15.99 3.40
C ILE A 26 12.12 17.42 3.89
N ASP A 27 11.15 18.27 3.53
CA ASP A 27 11.19 19.70 3.87
C ASP A 27 10.97 19.96 5.37
N ASN A 28 10.02 19.23 5.97
CA ASN A 28 9.71 19.36 7.40
C ASN A 28 9.87 18.01 8.09
N ARG A 29 11.03 17.83 8.71
CA ARG A 29 11.43 16.61 9.42
C ARG A 29 10.46 16.21 10.52
N GLU A 30 10.08 17.14 11.40
CA GLU A 30 9.15 16.86 12.50
C GLU A 30 7.79 16.39 12.01
N ARG A 31 7.26 17.05 10.96
CA ARG A 31 6.01 16.65 10.34
C ARG A 31 6.14 15.25 9.74
N ALA A 32 7.24 14.96 9.05
CA ALA A 32 7.48 13.64 8.48
C ALA A 32 7.54 12.55 9.57
N ILE A 33 8.22 12.80 10.70
CA ILE A 33 8.24 11.89 11.87
C ILE A 33 6.81 11.64 12.37
N ARG A 34 6.03 12.69 12.62
CA ARG A 34 4.64 12.56 13.10
C ARG A 34 3.77 11.75 12.13
N LYS A 35 3.88 12.01 10.82
CA LYS A 35 3.11 11.29 9.79
C LYS A 35 3.56 9.84 9.65
N LEU A 36 4.86 9.59 9.70
CA LEU A 36 5.43 8.24 9.67
C LEU A 36 4.96 7.42 10.88
N ALA A 37 4.91 8.03 12.08
CA ALA A 37 4.40 7.38 13.29
C ALA A 37 2.90 7.08 13.21
N GLN A 38 2.10 7.97 12.61
CA GLN A 38 0.66 7.77 12.43
C GLN A 38 0.31 6.66 11.44
N VAL A 39 1.03 6.57 10.32
CA VAL A 39 0.70 5.64 9.22
C VAL A 39 1.50 4.34 9.29
N GLY A 40 2.74 4.43 9.77
CA GLY A 40 3.70 3.33 9.83
C GLY A 40 4.61 3.26 8.61
N TYR A 41 5.89 2.99 8.86
CA TYR A 41 6.94 2.91 7.82
C TYR A 41 6.63 1.88 6.74
N TYR A 42 6.24 0.67 7.12
CA TYR A 42 5.97 -0.40 6.15
C TYR A 42 4.77 -0.09 5.25
N ARG A 43 3.73 0.56 5.80
CA ARG A 43 2.56 0.98 5.03
C ARG A 43 2.95 2.04 3.99
N LEU A 44 3.64 3.10 4.42
CA LEU A 44 4.12 4.13 3.48
C LEU A 44 5.14 3.58 2.48
N SER A 45 5.85 2.51 2.83
CA SER A 45 6.87 1.93 1.95
C SER A 45 6.38 1.35 0.65
N GLY A 46 5.12 0.90 0.60
CA GLY A 46 4.50 0.51 -0.66
C GLY A 46 4.34 1.68 -1.63
N PHE A 47 4.13 2.90 -1.12
CA PHE A 47 3.83 4.08 -1.93
C PHE A 47 5.09 4.73 -2.52
N TRP A 48 6.24 4.68 -1.84
CA TRP A 48 7.52 5.15 -2.42
C TRP A 48 8.31 4.05 -3.15
N TYR A 49 7.88 2.78 -3.09
CA TYR A 49 8.57 1.68 -3.79
C TYR A 49 8.72 1.94 -5.31
N PRO A 50 7.71 2.47 -6.03
CA PRO A 50 7.85 2.81 -7.45
C PRO A 50 8.86 3.93 -7.73
N ALA A 51 9.10 4.81 -6.76
CA ALA A 51 10.04 5.93 -6.87
C ALA A 51 11.51 5.53 -6.65
N ARG A 52 11.79 4.25 -6.36
CA ARG A 52 13.17 3.74 -6.27
C ARG A 52 13.84 3.63 -7.63
N VAL A 53 15.14 3.87 -7.67
CA VAL A 53 15.97 3.75 -8.87
C VAL A 53 15.99 2.30 -9.34
N ILE A 54 15.84 2.10 -10.64
CA ILE A 54 15.99 0.80 -11.30
C ILE A 54 17.47 0.60 -11.62
N GLU A 55 18.02 -0.55 -11.22
CA GLU A 55 19.39 -0.94 -11.54
C GLU A 55 19.50 -1.28 -13.03
N ARG A 56 20.52 -0.74 -13.69
CA ARG A 56 20.74 -0.89 -15.14
C ARG A 56 22.15 -1.41 -15.39
N ASP A 57 22.32 -2.18 -16.46
CA ASP A 57 23.62 -2.64 -16.92
C ASP A 57 24.40 -1.53 -17.67
N GLU A 58 25.61 -1.86 -18.14
CA GLU A 58 26.47 -0.95 -18.91
C GLU A 58 25.84 -0.48 -20.23
N SER A 59 24.89 -1.24 -20.77
CA SER A 59 24.11 -0.92 -21.97
C SER A 59 22.78 -0.21 -21.64
N TYR A 60 22.63 0.26 -20.40
CA TYR A 60 21.47 0.99 -19.88
C TYR A 60 20.17 0.18 -19.87
N GLN A 61 20.24 -1.15 -19.98
CA GLN A 61 19.09 -2.04 -19.89
C GLN A 61 18.78 -2.38 -18.43
N PRO A 62 17.49 -2.46 -18.05
CA PRO A 62 17.10 -2.77 -16.67
C PRO A 62 17.50 -4.20 -16.30
N ILE A 63 18.32 -4.34 -15.25
CA ILE A 63 18.69 -5.65 -14.71
C ILE A 63 17.45 -6.26 -14.08
N GLN A 64 17.11 -7.49 -14.47
CA GLN A 64 15.97 -8.18 -13.91
C GLN A 64 16.35 -9.00 -12.68
N CYS A 65 15.45 -9.07 -11.70
CA CYS A 65 15.56 -10.04 -10.63
C CYS A 65 15.37 -11.46 -11.20
N GLU A 66 16.36 -12.33 -10.97
CA GLU A 66 16.44 -13.71 -11.47
C GLU A 66 15.15 -14.51 -11.24
N HIS A 67 14.52 -14.35 -10.08
CA HIS A 67 13.33 -15.12 -9.70
C HIS A 67 11.99 -14.45 -10.03
N LEU A 68 11.94 -13.13 -10.25
CA LEU A 68 10.67 -12.38 -10.37
C LEU A 68 10.41 -11.81 -11.77
N LYS A 69 11.37 -11.89 -12.72
CA LYS A 69 11.27 -11.27 -14.06
C LYS A 69 10.81 -9.81 -14.01
N ARG A 70 11.22 -9.08 -12.96
CA ARG A 70 10.91 -7.68 -12.71
C ARG A 70 12.20 -6.87 -12.62
N PRO A 71 12.22 -5.59 -13.02
CA PRO A 71 13.39 -4.74 -12.85
C PRO A 71 13.82 -4.69 -11.39
N LYS A 72 15.10 -4.92 -11.14
CA LYS A 72 15.72 -4.82 -9.82
C LYS A 72 15.75 -3.35 -9.41
N ARG A 73 15.25 -3.08 -8.21
CA ARG A 73 15.19 -1.72 -7.65
C ARG A 73 16.20 -1.57 -6.53
N LEU A 74 16.96 -0.49 -6.58
CA LEU A 74 17.93 -0.12 -5.55
C LEU A 74 17.20 0.46 -4.32
N ASN A 75 17.95 0.64 -3.23
CA ASN A 75 17.42 1.29 -2.04
C ASN A 75 17.32 2.82 -2.19
N HIS A 76 18.02 3.41 -3.16
CA HIS A 76 18.00 4.84 -3.43
C HIS A 76 16.74 5.28 -4.18
N PHE A 77 16.31 6.51 -3.92
CA PHE A 77 15.18 7.15 -4.57
C PHE A 77 15.61 7.91 -5.82
N GLN A 78 14.69 8.05 -6.77
CA GLN A 78 14.87 8.94 -7.92
C GLN A 78 14.97 10.39 -7.45
N GLN A 79 15.72 11.22 -8.18
CA GLN A 79 15.92 12.62 -7.85
C GLN A 79 14.56 13.35 -7.77
N GLY A 80 14.38 14.17 -6.73
CA GLY A 80 13.13 14.91 -6.51
C GLY A 80 12.01 14.10 -5.87
N THR A 81 12.27 12.87 -5.41
CA THR A 81 11.27 12.10 -4.64
C THR A 81 11.04 12.76 -3.28
N GLU A 82 9.90 13.40 -3.11
CA GLU A 82 9.52 14.09 -1.87
C GLU A 82 8.63 13.21 -0.98
N PHE A 83 8.87 13.24 0.33
CA PHE A 83 8.03 12.54 1.31
C PHE A 83 6.57 12.98 1.23
N ASP A 84 6.33 14.27 1.00
CA ASP A 84 4.98 14.84 0.96
C ASP A 84 4.17 14.35 -0.23
N GLN A 85 4.81 14.15 -1.38
CA GLN A 85 4.17 13.54 -2.55
C GLN A 85 3.77 12.09 -2.27
N VAL A 86 4.64 11.31 -1.61
CA VAL A 86 4.33 9.94 -1.22
C VAL A 86 3.17 9.91 -0.22
N PHE A 87 3.18 10.82 0.76
CA PHE A 87 2.11 10.92 1.74
C PHE A 87 0.78 11.33 1.09
N ASN A 88 0.80 12.24 0.12
CA ASN A 88 -0.39 12.64 -0.63
C ASN A 88 -0.94 11.48 -1.47
N LEU A 89 -0.08 10.64 -2.06
CA LEU A 89 -0.50 9.43 -2.74
C LEU A 89 -1.21 8.45 -1.79
N TYR A 90 -0.68 8.28 -0.57
CA TYR A 90 -1.35 7.48 0.47
C TYR A 90 -2.72 8.05 0.87
N LEU A 91 -2.84 9.38 1.00
CA LEU A 91 -4.12 10.04 1.30
C LEU A 91 -5.13 9.85 0.17
N PHE A 92 -4.68 9.96 -1.07
CA PHE A 92 -5.52 9.72 -2.24
C PHE A 92 -6.05 8.29 -2.27
N ASP A 93 -5.19 7.28 -2.12
CA ASP A 93 -5.59 5.87 -2.06
C ASP A 93 -6.57 5.60 -0.92
N THR A 94 -6.38 6.29 0.21
CA THR A 94 -7.31 6.20 1.35
C THR A 94 -8.68 6.75 1.02
N LYS A 95 -8.77 7.91 0.36
CA LYS A 95 -10.05 8.47 -0.09
C LYS A 95 -10.72 7.59 -1.13
N LEU A 96 -9.95 7.07 -2.09
CA LEU A 96 -10.44 6.17 -3.12
C LEU A 96 -11.04 4.90 -2.50
N ARG A 97 -10.33 4.28 -1.55
CA ARG A 97 -10.81 3.07 -0.87
C ARG A 97 -12.13 3.32 -0.14
N LEU A 98 -12.29 4.46 0.52
CA LEU A 98 -13.53 4.81 1.21
C LEU A 98 -14.69 4.98 0.21
N ALA A 99 -14.46 5.68 -0.90
CA ALA A 99 -15.46 5.82 -1.95
C ALA A 99 -15.85 4.48 -2.58
N MET A 100 -14.89 3.57 -2.78
CA MET A 100 -15.16 2.23 -3.29
C MET A 100 -15.98 1.39 -2.30
N LEU A 101 -15.71 1.52 -0.98
CA LEU A 101 -16.49 0.83 0.04
C LEU A 101 -17.95 1.31 0.07
N ASP A 102 -18.19 2.62 -0.05
CA ASP A 102 -19.55 3.18 -0.17
C ASP A 102 -20.29 2.65 -1.41
N GLY A 103 -19.60 2.54 -2.55
CA GLY A 103 -20.17 1.92 -3.75
C GLY A 103 -20.49 0.43 -3.57
N LEU A 104 -19.57 -0.31 -2.91
CA LEU A 104 -19.73 -1.75 -2.66
C LEU A 104 -20.90 -2.04 -1.70
N GLU A 105 -21.16 -1.19 -0.72
CA GLU A 105 -22.29 -1.33 0.20
C GLU A 105 -23.63 -1.42 -0.55
N ARG A 106 -23.85 -0.56 -1.55
CA ARG A 106 -25.08 -0.57 -2.36
C ARG A 106 -25.22 -1.85 -3.18
N ILE A 107 -24.13 -2.31 -3.78
CA ILE A 107 -24.10 -3.55 -4.57
C ILE A 107 -24.40 -4.74 -3.65
N GLU A 108 -23.81 -4.76 -2.46
CA GLU A 108 -23.98 -5.83 -1.49
C GLU A 108 -25.44 -5.95 -1.02
N ILE A 109 -26.09 -4.83 -0.68
CA ILE A 109 -27.51 -4.79 -0.32
C ILE A 109 -28.38 -5.33 -1.47
N PHE A 110 -28.11 -4.91 -2.70
CA PHE A 110 -28.86 -5.37 -3.87
C PHE A 110 -28.74 -6.88 -4.07
N VAL A 111 -27.51 -7.41 -4.08
CA VAL A 111 -27.25 -8.85 -4.24
C VAL A 111 -27.92 -9.65 -3.13
N ARG A 112 -27.83 -9.19 -1.88
CA ARG A 112 -28.49 -9.82 -0.72
C ARG A 112 -30.01 -9.87 -0.91
N SER A 113 -30.62 -8.78 -1.38
CA SER A 113 -32.06 -8.71 -1.63
C SER A 113 -32.50 -9.68 -2.72
N VAL A 114 -31.75 -9.77 -3.83
CA VAL A 114 -32.05 -10.71 -4.92
C VAL A 114 -31.97 -12.16 -4.44
N ILE A 115 -30.91 -12.51 -3.71
CA ILE A 115 -30.75 -13.87 -3.15
C ILE A 115 -31.91 -14.21 -2.20
N ALA A 116 -32.28 -13.30 -1.30
CA ALA A 116 -33.38 -13.52 -0.36
C ALA A 116 -34.72 -13.73 -1.08
N HIS A 117 -35.00 -12.93 -2.12
CA HIS A 117 -36.21 -13.04 -2.93
C HIS A 117 -36.29 -14.39 -3.66
N GLU A 118 -35.22 -14.80 -4.36
CA GLU A 118 -35.21 -16.05 -5.12
C GLU A 118 -35.27 -17.29 -4.21
N LEU A 119 -34.59 -17.28 -3.06
CA LEU A 119 -34.72 -18.35 -2.07
C LEU A 119 -36.12 -18.39 -1.43
N GLY A 120 -36.75 -17.23 -1.21
CA GLY A 120 -38.14 -17.13 -0.74
C GLY A 120 -39.14 -17.72 -1.75
N ARG A 121 -38.94 -17.48 -3.05
CA ARG A 121 -39.76 -18.06 -4.13
C ARG A 121 -39.68 -19.58 -4.20
N GLY A 122 -38.53 -20.16 -3.87
CA GLY A 122 -38.34 -21.62 -3.83
C GLY A 122 -39.08 -22.32 -2.68
N LYS A 123 -39.48 -21.60 -1.62
CA LYS A 123 -40.29 -22.16 -0.54
C LYS A 123 -41.77 -22.08 -0.89
N LYS A 124 -42.33 -23.14 -1.49
CA LYS A 124 -43.79 -23.34 -1.46
C LYS A 124 -44.24 -23.38 0.00
N LYS A 125 -45.14 -22.48 0.39
CA LYS A 125 -45.82 -22.53 1.69
C LYS A 125 -46.47 -23.92 1.82
N GLN A 126 -46.00 -24.75 2.74
CA GLN A 126 -46.77 -25.94 3.12
C GLN A 126 -48.10 -25.43 3.69
N PRO A 127 -49.26 -25.85 3.15
CA PRO A 127 -50.52 -25.47 3.72
C PRO A 127 -50.66 -26.18 5.07
N GLY A 128 -50.70 -25.43 6.19
CA GLY A 128 -51.17 -25.98 7.47
C GLY A 128 -50.39 -25.72 8.75
N THR A 129 -49.52 -24.72 8.85
CA THR A 129 -48.98 -24.30 10.16
C THR A 129 -49.17 -22.79 10.36
N GLY A 130 -50.27 -22.46 11.03
CA GLY A 130 -50.41 -21.21 11.78
C GLY A 130 -49.85 -21.37 13.19
#